data_AF-A0A2W6WFK7-F1
#
_entry.id   AF-A0A2W6WFK7-F1
#
_cell.length_a   1.000
_cell.length_b   1.000
_cell.length_c   1.000
_cell.angle_alpha   90.00
_cell.angle_beta   90.00
_cell.angle_gamma   90.00
#
_symmetry.space_group_name_H-M   'P 1'
#
loop_
_entity.id
_entity.type
_entity.pdbx_description
1 polymer ?
#
loop_
_entity_poly.entity_id
_entity_poly.type
_entity_poly.pdbx_seq_one_letter_code
_entity_poly.pdbx_strand_id
1 'polypeptide(L)' 'MTKPPKRPRDPNQLAKLMVDIATGEEAAPEVAPTIARAKKAGQKGGPARAKVLTPEQRSEIAALAAQARWKKG' A
#
# COMPACT_ATOMS: atom_id res chain seq x y z
N MET A 1 -8.37 9.77 8.37
CA MET A 1 -7.37 9.11 7.51
C MET A 1 -6.06 9.87 7.67
N THR A 2 -5.03 9.27 8.26
CA THR A 2 -3.72 9.91 8.36
C THR A 2 -3.15 10.04 6.93
N LYS A 3 -3.00 11.26 6.43
CA LYS A 3 -2.38 11.49 5.11
C LYS A 3 -0.95 10.96 5.17
N PRO A 4 -0.50 10.14 4.19
CA PRO A 4 0.90 9.77 4.13
C PRO A 4 1.76 11.04 3.99
N PRO A 5 2.98 11.03 4.56
CA PRO A 5 3.92 12.14 4.44
C PRO A 5 4.13 12.45 2.96
N LYS A 6 3.98 13.74 2.61
CA LYS A 6 4.00 14.17 1.21
C LYS A 6 5.45 14.23 0.73
N ARG A 7 5.82 13.32 -0.17
CA ARG A 7 7.13 13.33 -0.82
C ARG A 7 7.18 14.35 -1.96
N PRO A 8 8.35 14.95 -2.25
CA PRO A 8 8.54 15.76 -3.45
C PRO A 8 8.14 15.00 -4.71
N ARG A 9 7.51 15.70 -5.67
CA ARG A 9 7.19 15.10 -6.98
C ARG A 9 8.36 15.14 -7.93
N ASP A 10 9.27 16.11 -7.75
CA ASP A 10 10.47 16.25 -8.56
C ASP A 10 11.46 15.12 -8.22
N PRO A 11 12.01 14.41 -9.23
CA PRO A 11 12.93 13.29 -9.00
C PRO A 11 14.23 13.70 -8.29
N ASN A 12 14.78 14.88 -8.57
CA ASN A 12 16.04 15.32 -7.97
C ASN A 12 15.84 15.67 -6.49
N GLN A 13 14.76 16.37 -6.16
CA GLN A 13 14.38 16.64 -4.78
C GLN A 13 14.09 15.35 -4.01
N LEU A 14 13.43 14.38 -4.65
CA LEU A 14 13.17 13.08 -4.04
C LEU A 14 14.47 12.30 -3.79
N ALA A 15 15.40 12.31 -4.75
CA ALA A 15 16.69 11.65 -4.60
C ALA A 15 17.50 12.26 -3.45
N LYS A 16 17.53 13.60 -3.34
CA LYS A 16 18.13 14.29 -2.19
C LYS A 16 17.49 13.84 -0.87
N LEU A 17 16.17 13.92 -0.76
CA LEU A 17 15.43 13.50 0.45
C LEU A 17 15.77 12.05 0.86
N MET A 18 15.94 11.14 -0.11
CA MET A 18 16.34 9.76 0.18
C MET A 18 17.76 9.68 0.77
N VAL A 19 18.70 10.45 0.25
CA VAL A 19 20.08 10.53 0.76
C VAL A 19 20.07 11.12 2.16
N ASP A 20 19.40 12.26 2.36
CA ASP A 20 19.33 12.95 3.65
C ASP A 20 18.73 12.03 4.74
N ILE A 21 17.71 11.22 4.39
CA ILE A 21 17.16 10.20 5.31
C ILE A 21 18.16 9.08 5.59
N ALA A 22 18.90 8.62 4.58
CA ALA A 22 19.86 7.52 4.73
C ALA A 22 21.12 7.92 5.50
N THR A 23 21.57 9.18 5.38
CA THR A 23 22.70 9.74 6.11
C THR A 23 22.33 10.24 7.50
N GLY A 24 21.04 10.33 7.82
CA GLY A 24 20.53 10.81 9.10
C GLY A 24 20.47 12.34 9.21
N GLU A 25 20.64 13.05 8.10
CA GLU A 25 20.43 14.50 8.00
C GLU A 25 18.94 14.85 8.10
N GLU A 26 18.05 13.96 7.69
CA GLU A 26 16.60 14.10 7.84
C GLU A 26 15.98 12.85 8.48
N ALA A 27 14.98 13.02 9.35
CA ALA A 27 14.28 11.90 9.96
C ALA A 27 13.29 11.26 8.98
N ALA A 28 13.28 9.93 8.91
CA ALA A 28 12.23 9.22 8.19
C ALA A 28 10.86 9.54 8.84
N PRO A 29 9.82 9.75 8.04
CA PRO A 29 8.51 10.05 8.60
C PRO A 29 7.97 8.85 9.39
N GLU A 30 7.45 9.11 10.58
CA GLU A 30 6.90 8.08 11.44
C GLU A 30 5.68 7.39 10.79
N VAL A 31 5.66 6.06 10.88
CA VAL A 31 4.52 5.28 10.42
C VAL A 31 3.40 5.40 11.45
N ALA A 32 2.29 6.01 11.06
CA ALA A 32 1.13 6.13 11.94
C ALA A 32 0.69 4.74 12.48
N PRO A 33 0.32 4.60 13.76
CA PRO A 33 -0.08 3.32 14.36
C PRO A 33 -1.21 2.61 13.60
N THR A 34 -2.11 3.38 12.99
CA THR A 34 -3.20 2.89 12.14
C THR A 34 -2.70 2.15 10.90
N ILE A 35 -1.65 2.66 10.26
CA ILE A 35 -1.02 2.05 9.07
C ILE A 35 -0.32 0.76 9.46
N ALA A 36 0.43 0.77 10.57
CA ALA A 36 1.09 -0.42 11.09
C ALA A 36 0.08 -1.54 11.42
N ARG A 37 -1.03 -1.19 12.08
CA ARG A 37 -2.13 -2.13 12.38
C ARG A 37 -2.77 -2.68 11.10
N ALA A 38 -3.05 -1.82 10.12
CA ALA A 38 -3.64 -2.23 8.85
C ALA A 38 -2.71 -3.21 8.08
N LYS A 39 -1.40 -2.94 8.05
CA LYS A 39 -0.40 -3.84 7.45
C LYS A 39 -0.43 -5.22 8.11
N LYS A 40 -0.39 -5.27 9.44
CA LYS A 40 -0.45 -6.53 10.21
C LYS A 40 -1.75 -7.29 9.94
N ALA A 41 -2.88 -6.59 9.90
CA ALA A 41 -4.18 -7.19 9.58
C ALA A 41 -4.22 -7.76 8.16
N GLY A 42 -3.70 -7.04 7.16
CA GLY A 42 -3.66 -7.48 5.77
C GLY A 42 -2.79 -8.72 5.55
N GLN A 43 -1.62 -8.77 6.20
CA GLN A 43 -0.72 -9.93 6.15
C GLN A 43 -1.36 -11.22 6.66
N LYS A 44 -2.27 -11.12 7.64
CA LYS A 44 -3.03 -12.27 8.17
C LYS A 44 -4.29 -12.55 7.36
N GLY A 45 -5.07 -11.52 7.06
CA GLY A 45 -6.39 -11.64 6.46
C GLY A 45 -6.38 -12.10 5.00
N GLY A 46 -5.43 -11.62 4.20
CA GLY A 46 -5.31 -12.00 2.79
C GLY A 46 -5.10 -13.50 2.60
N PRO A 47 -4.07 -14.11 3.22
CA PRO A 47 -3.84 -15.55 3.14
C PRO A 47 -4.98 -16.37 3.74
N ALA A 48 -5.56 -15.94 4.87
CA ALA A 48 -6.70 -16.64 5.47
C ALA A 48 -7.89 -16.71 4.52
N ARG A 49 -8.23 -15.59 3.88
CA ARG A 49 -9.29 -15.53 2.85
C ARG A 49 -8.96 -16.40 1.65
N ALA A 50 -7.70 -16.40 1.19
CA ALA A 50 -7.28 -17.18 0.04
C ALA A 50 -7.35 -18.71 0.28
N LYS A 51 -7.23 -19.17 1.54
CA LYS A 51 -7.37 -20.59 1.91
C LYS A 51 -8.82 -21.07 1.91
N VAL A 52 -9.78 -20.18 2.16
CA VAL A 52 -11.21 -20.52 2.23
C VAL A 52 -11.88 -20.52 0.84
N LEU A 53 -11.36 -19.72 -0.10
CA LEU A 53 -11.95 -19.58 -1.43
C LEU A 53 -11.47 -20.66 -2.40
N THR A 54 -12.39 -21.16 -3.22
CA THR A 54 -12.06 -22.07 -4.33
C THR A 54 -11.38 -21.31 -5.48
N PRO A 55 -10.70 -22.01 -6.41
CA PRO A 55 -10.18 -21.40 -7.62
C PRO A 55 -11.23 -20.64 -8.44
N GLU A 56 -12.45 -21.18 -8.60
CA GLU A 56 -13.51 -20.50 -9.36
C GLU A 56 -13.94 -19.20 -8.67
N GLN A 57 -14.20 -19.25 -7.36
CA GLN A 57 -14.60 -18.07 -6.60
C GLN A 57 -13.55 -16.95 -6.69
N ARG A 58 -12.26 -17.30 -6.63
CA ARG A 58 -11.18 -16.31 -6.80
C ARG A 58 -11.19 -15.70 -8.21
N SER A 59 -11.46 -16.50 -9.24
CA SER A 59 -11.56 -16.05 -10.63
C SER A 59 -12.73 -15.07 -10.81
N GLU A 60 -13.90 -15.39 -10.26
CA GLU A 60 -15.10 -14.54 -10.32
C GLU A 60 -14.85 -13.18 -9.64
N ILE A 61 -14.25 -13.18 -8.45
CA ILE A 61 -13.90 -11.95 -7.72
C ILE A 61 -12.92 -11.10 -8.56
N ALA A 62 -11.95 -11.73 -9.22
CA ALA A 62 -10.99 -11.03 -10.06
C ALA A 62 -11.65 -10.42 -11.30
N ALA A 63 -12.56 -11.16 -11.96
CA ALA A 63 -13.32 -10.67 -13.10
C ALA A 63 -14.21 -9.48 -12.73
N LEU A 64 -14.92 -9.56 -11.60
CA LEU A 64 -15.74 -8.46 -11.08
C LEU A 64 -14.89 -7.22 -10.79
N ALA A 65 -13.72 -7.41 -10.16
CA ALA A 65 -12.79 -6.31 -9.87
C ALA A 65 -12.26 -5.65 -11.16
N ALA A 66 -11.97 -6.44 -12.20
CA ALA A 66 -11.56 -5.92 -13.51
C ALA A 66 -12.68 -5.12 -14.16
N GLN A 67 -13.89 -5.65 -14.23
CA GLN A 67 -15.05 -4.94 -14.79
C GLN A 67 -15.30 -3.61 -14.06
N ALA A 68 -15.22 -3.59 -12.72
CA ALA A 68 -15.40 -2.38 -11.94
C ALA A 68 -14.34 -1.31 -12.22
N ARG A 69 -13.07 -1.71 -12.43
CA ARG A 69 -11.99 -0.78 -12.81
C ARG A 69 -12.24 -0.18 -14.19
N TRP A 70 -12.66 -0.99 -15.15
CA TRP A 70 -12.85 -0.58 -16.54
C TRP A 70 -14.14 0.24 -16.73
N LYS A 71 -15.18 0.04 -15.91
CA LYS A 71 -16.39 0.88 -15.91
C LYS A 71 -16.18 2.29 -15.32
N LYS A 72 -15.10 2.50 -14.56
CA LYS A 72 -14.74 3.79 -13.94
C LYS A 72 -13.63 4.53 -14.70
N GLY A 73 -13.23 4.02 -15.86
CA GLY A 73 -12.37 4.71 -16.82
C GLY A 73 -13.16 5.63 -17.73
#